data_AF-A0A955W5Y5-F1
#
_entry.id   AF-A0A955W5Y5-F1
#
_cell.length_a   1.000
_cell.length_b   1.000
_cell.length_c   1.000
_cell.angle_alpha   90.00
_cell.angle_beta   90.00
_cell.angle_gamma   90.00
#
_symmetry.space_group_name_H-M   'P 1'
#
loop_
_entity.id
_entity.type
_entity.pdbx_description
1 polymer ?
#
loop_
_entity_poly.entity_id
_entity_poly.type
_entity_poly.pdbx_seq_one_letter_code
_entity_poly.pdbx_strand_id
1 'polypeptide(L)'
;MTVHLSSLVRAATVAAGTLAFGVAAVGCGGDSGGRFPANNCSDFDTANCVEIEGGDAAGLLAAVNALGDDTTIILGPGTFAMDNQVTIRGANGVNLVGQGMDETVLVFTGNTAQSNGIDVIADDFVVQDLHVLDAPKDGIRVEASTGVTFRRIRSSWTNPGRGTNGAYGIYPVRCFDVLVEDSEAINASDAGLYVGQCHRVVVRRNRVLDNVAGLEIENTEYADVYENHAEGNTMGFLVYDLPGNPVVGRDVHIHDNTARANNGRNFSPGGTVSLVPAGLGLVIASSRRVIVDGNTFEGNYAQDIAIASGLLIEQSEAAWELTPANIVGDFAELGLPAGATPGTVVNFAVTDVVVRNNTHMRVETRHDIVRQLGALISGAYDGATPAAVLYDGLGESMFNAADGSMTSNDANICVGENNATFVNIDVESQAAAPPFAPILYLQSDELFAYGCTSFTPALVPVEL
;
A
#
# COMPACT_ATOMS: atom_id res chain seq x y z
N MET A 1 -26.21 3.42 -56.36
CA MET A 1 -26.30 2.13 -57.07
C MET A 1 -26.12 1.05 -56.02
N THR A 2 -27.15 0.60 -55.27
CA THR A 2 -28.30 -0.26 -55.69
C THR A 2 -27.77 -1.52 -56.39
N VAL A 3 -28.02 -2.80 -56.06
CA VAL A 3 -29.11 -3.61 -55.44
C VAL A 3 -28.42 -4.96 -55.06
N HIS A 4 -28.54 -5.60 -53.89
CA HIS A 4 -29.61 -6.44 -53.29
C HIS A 4 -29.95 -7.81 -53.96
N LEU A 5 -30.40 -8.74 -53.10
CA LEU A 5 -31.11 -10.04 -53.27
C LEU A 5 -30.27 -11.33 -53.36
N SER A 6 -30.63 -12.48 -52.76
CA SER A 6 -31.54 -12.92 -51.67
C SER A 6 -31.70 -14.46 -51.75
N SER A 7 -31.87 -15.17 -50.62
CA SER A 7 -32.85 -16.28 -50.44
C SER A 7 -32.78 -16.76 -48.97
N LEU A 8 -33.82 -16.59 -48.13
CA LEU A 8 -35.15 -17.24 -48.02
C LEU A 8 -35.10 -18.62 -47.35
N VAL A 9 -35.68 -18.73 -46.13
CA VAL A 9 -36.83 -19.58 -45.70
C VAL A 9 -37.29 -19.09 -44.30
N ARG A 10 -38.34 -18.26 -44.19
CA ARG A 10 -39.71 -18.54 -43.65
C ARG A 10 -39.75 -19.39 -42.36
N ALA A 11 -40.02 -18.79 -41.19
CA ALA A 11 -41.33 -18.36 -40.65
C ALA A 11 -42.13 -19.49 -39.96
N ALA A 12 -42.32 -19.36 -38.65
CA ALA A 12 -43.49 -19.85 -37.93
C ALA A 12 -43.82 -18.86 -36.81
N THR A 13 -45.00 -18.25 -36.92
CA THR A 13 -45.59 -17.30 -35.97
C THR A 13 -46.53 -18.07 -35.05
N VAL A 14 -46.44 -17.87 -33.73
CA VAL A 14 -47.57 -18.09 -32.80
C VAL A 14 -47.67 -16.87 -31.91
N ALA A 15 -48.88 -16.32 -31.86
CA ALA A 15 -49.22 -15.09 -31.17
C ALA A 15 -49.79 -15.34 -29.77
N ALA A 16 -49.58 -14.32 -28.93
CA ALA A 16 -50.41 -13.84 -27.83
C ALA A 16 -50.50 -14.64 -26.53
N GLY A 17 -50.18 -13.96 -25.44
CA GLY A 17 -50.50 -14.37 -24.07
C GLY A 17 -49.83 -13.47 -23.03
N THR A 18 -50.35 -12.26 -22.85
CA THR A 18 -49.98 -11.37 -21.73
C THR A 18 -50.43 -12.02 -20.42
N LEU A 19 -49.49 -12.32 -19.53
CA LEU A 19 -49.76 -12.66 -18.12
C LEU A 19 -48.81 -11.85 -17.24
N ALA A 20 -49.36 -10.78 -16.66
CA ALA A 20 -48.76 -10.10 -15.54
C ALA A 20 -48.85 -11.04 -14.33
N PHE A 21 -47.69 -11.49 -13.83
CA PHE A 21 -47.55 -12.05 -12.49
C PHE A 21 -46.77 -11.06 -11.65
N GLY A 22 -47.48 -10.31 -10.83
CA GLY A 22 -46.89 -9.73 -9.63
C GLY A 22 -46.63 -10.88 -8.66
N VAL A 23 -45.37 -11.06 -8.28
CA VAL A 23 -44.99 -11.90 -7.15
C VAL A 23 -44.28 -11.00 -6.15
N ALA A 24 -45.06 -10.48 -5.20
CA ALA A 24 -44.54 -10.14 -3.89
C ALA A 24 -44.36 -11.47 -3.14
N ALA A 25 -43.12 -11.88 -2.93
CA ALA A 25 -42.80 -12.96 -2.00
C ALA A 25 -42.11 -12.35 -0.78
N VAL A 26 -42.91 -12.09 0.25
CA VAL A 26 -42.45 -12.02 1.63
C VAL A 26 -42.03 -13.44 2.01
N GLY A 27 -40.73 -13.67 2.10
CA GLY A 27 -40.16 -14.92 2.59
C GLY A 27 -39.86 -14.82 4.07
N CYS A 28 -40.71 -15.41 4.90
CA CYS A 28 -40.41 -15.71 6.30
C CYS A 28 -39.32 -16.79 6.39
N GLY A 29 -38.48 -16.69 7.42
CA GLY A 29 -37.25 -17.44 7.62
C GLY A 29 -37.33 -18.96 7.47
N GLY A 30 -36.27 -19.51 6.87
CA GLY A 30 -35.94 -20.92 6.82
C GLY A 30 -34.46 -21.09 6.49
N ASP A 31 -33.70 -21.65 7.44
CA ASP A 31 -32.33 -22.15 7.35
C ASP A 31 -31.53 -21.80 6.06
N SER A 32 -30.82 -20.67 6.11
CA SER A 32 -29.87 -20.19 5.09
C SER A 32 -28.55 -20.99 5.04
N GLY A 33 -28.31 -21.89 6.00
CA GLY A 33 -27.05 -22.62 6.18
C GLY A 33 -26.65 -23.58 5.05
N GLY A 34 -27.46 -23.72 3.99
CA GLY A 34 -27.14 -24.55 2.82
C GLY A 34 -26.60 -23.81 1.60
N ARG A 35 -26.87 -22.50 1.45
CA ARG A 35 -26.45 -21.70 0.28
C ARG A 35 -25.40 -20.65 0.61
N PHE A 36 -25.41 -20.17 1.85
CA PHE A 36 -24.49 -19.18 2.38
C PHE A 36 -23.81 -19.76 3.63
N PRO A 37 -22.91 -20.75 3.46
CA PRO A 37 -22.45 -21.59 4.56
C PRO A 37 -21.47 -20.91 5.53
N ALA A 38 -20.75 -19.87 5.08
CA ALA A 38 -19.73 -19.18 5.87
C ALA A 38 -20.25 -17.86 6.46
N ASN A 39 -20.99 -17.07 5.66
CA ASN A 39 -21.58 -15.80 6.07
C ASN A 39 -23.00 -15.71 5.51
N ASN A 40 -23.98 -15.37 6.33
CA ASN A 40 -25.38 -15.18 5.92
C ASN A 40 -26.01 -14.00 6.65
N CYS A 41 -27.23 -13.61 6.27
CA CYS A 41 -27.86 -12.41 6.84
C CYS A 41 -28.09 -12.44 8.36
N SER A 42 -28.10 -13.61 9.01
CA SER A 42 -28.27 -13.69 10.46
C SER A 42 -26.98 -13.41 11.25
N ASP A 43 -25.83 -13.31 10.58
CA ASP A 43 -24.54 -13.04 11.20
C ASP A 43 -24.29 -11.52 11.40
N PHE A 44 -25.13 -10.67 10.82
CA PHE A 44 -24.97 -9.22 10.80
C PHE A 44 -26.19 -8.52 11.39
N ASP A 45 -25.95 -7.58 12.31
CA ASP A 45 -26.99 -6.73 12.90
C ASP A 45 -27.12 -5.44 12.09
N THR A 46 -27.70 -5.54 10.89
CA THR A 46 -27.98 -4.40 10.00
C THR A 46 -29.46 -4.26 9.72
N ALA A 47 -29.94 -3.04 9.50
CA ALA A 47 -31.34 -2.75 9.19
C ALA A 47 -31.85 -3.49 7.94
N ASN A 48 -30.99 -3.64 6.93
CA ASN A 48 -31.29 -4.35 5.70
C ASN A 48 -30.26 -5.45 5.43
N CYS A 49 -30.68 -6.54 4.82
CA CYS A 49 -29.77 -7.55 4.31
C CYS A 49 -30.29 -8.21 3.03
N VAL A 50 -29.37 -8.45 2.09
CA VAL A 50 -29.66 -9.06 0.78
C VAL A 50 -28.66 -10.19 0.53
N GLU A 51 -29.17 -11.40 0.27
CA GLU A 51 -28.35 -12.55 -0.13
C GLU A 51 -28.44 -12.74 -1.65
N ILE A 52 -27.27 -12.84 -2.31
CA ILE A 52 -27.14 -12.93 -3.77
C ILE A 52 -26.46 -14.24 -4.13
N GLU A 53 -27.16 -15.07 -4.89
CA GLU A 53 -26.66 -16.40 -5.29
C GLU A 53 -25.37 -16.29 -6.11
N GLY A 54 -24.51 -17.30 -5.97
CA GLY A 54 -23.21 -17.35 -6.65
C GLY A 54 -23.35 -17.19 -8.17
N GLY A 55 -22.59 -16.23 -8.73
CA GLY A 55 -22.56 -15.94 -10.15
C GLY A 55 -23.62 -14.96 -10.65
N ASP A 56 -24.53 -14.49 -9.78
CA ASP A 56 -25.50 -13.45 -10.14
C ASP A 56 -24.89 -12.04 -10.10
N ALA A 57 -24.01 -11.74 -11.06
CA ALA A 57 -23.38 -10.43 -11.20
C ALA A 57 -24.40 -9.31 -11.43
N ALA A 58 -25.48 -9.59 -12.16
CA ALA A 58 -26.56 -8.63 -12.38
C ALA A 58 -27.31 -8.30 -11.09
N GLY A 59 -27.57 -9.31 -10.25
CA GLY A 59 -28.13 -9.15 -8.91
C GLY A 59 -27.25 -8.29 -8.01
N LEU A 60 -25.93 -8.53 -7.99
CA LEU A 60 -24.98 -7.69 -7.24
C LEU A 60 -25.03 -6.23 -7.70
N LEU A 61 -24.94 -5.98 -9.01
CA LEU A 61 -25.01 -4.62 -9.55
C LEU A 61 -26.37 -3.95 -9.25
N ALA A 62 -27.47 -4.70 -9.31
CA ALA A 62 -28.79 -4.16 -8.96
C ALA A 62 -28.90 -3.81 -7.47
N ALA A 63 -28.35 -4.64 -6.59
CA ALA A 63 -28.34 -4.43 -5.15
C ALA A 63 -27.55 -3.16 -4.78
N VAL A 64 -26.33 -3.00 -5.30
CA VAL A 64 -25.50 -1.81 -4.98
C VAL A 64 -26.09 -0.52 -5.54
N ASN A 65 -26.80 -0.57 -6.67
CA ASN A 65 -27.49 0.60 -7.23
C ASN A 65 -28.76 1.01 -6.45
N ALA A 66 -29.29 0.12 -5.61
CA ALA A 66 -30.49 0.35 -4.81
C ALA A 66 -30.19 0.44 -3.30
N LEU A 67 -28.91 0.57 -2.93
CA LEU A 67 -28.45 0.60 -1.55
C LEU A 67 -29.12 1.73 -0.74
N GLY A 68 -29.50 1.40 0.49
CA GLY A 68 -29.73 2.35 1.57
C GLY A 68 -28.68 2.18 2.66
N ASP A 69 -28.66 3.11 3.62
CA ASP A 69 -27.80 3.01 4.80
C ASP A 69 -28.04 1.69 5.55
N ASP A 70 -27.02 1.25 6.30
CA ASP A 70 -27.08 0.10 7.20
C ASP A 70 -27.58 -1.17 6.50
N THR A 71 -26.85 -1.56 5.44
CA THR A 71 -27.20 -2.68 4.56
C THR A 71 -26.05 -3.68 4.43
N THR A 72 -26.34 -4.94 4.69
CA THR A 72 -25.43 -6.05 4.40
C THR A 72 -25.78 -6.73 3.08
N ILE A 73 -24.82 -6.82 2.16
CA ILE A 73 -24.90 -7.62 0.94
C ILE A 73 -24.04 -8.86 1.13
N ILE A 74 -24.69 -10.04 1.18
CA ILE A 74 -24.03 -11.34 1.22
C ILE A 74 -23.97 -11.93 -0.18
N LEU A 75 -22.78 -12.30 -0.63
CA LEU A 75 -22.55 -13.00 -1.88
C LEU A 75 -22.34 -14.49 -1.62
N GLY A 76 -22.98 -15.32 -2.43
CA GLY A 76 -22.87 -16.77 -2.37
C GLY A 76 -21.53 -17.27 -2.92
N PRO A 77 -21.23 -18.57 -2.72
CA PRO A 77 -20.03 -19.17 -3.30
C PRO A 77 -20.20 -19.26 -4.82
N GLY A 78 -19.20 -18.82 -5.58
CA GLY A 78 -19.20 -18.83 -7.03
C GLY A 78 -18.42 -17.68 -7.65
N THR A 79 -18.37 -17.71 -8.99
CA THR A 79 -17.69 -16.69 -9.79
C THR A 79 -18.69 -15.73 -10.41
N PHE A 80 -18.60 -14.46 -10.03
CA PHE A 80 -19.35 -13.36 -10.59
C PHE A 80 -18.54 -12.76 -11.75
N ALA A 81 -19.02 -12.98 -12.98
CA ALA A 81 -18.40 -12.40 -14.17
C ALA A 81 -18.82 -10.93 -14.29
N MET A 82 -17.89 -10.03 -13.98
CA MET A 82 -18.15 -8.59 -13.90
C MET A 82 -17.80 -7.90 -15.22
N ASP A 83 -18.75 -7.16 -15.76
CA ASP A 83 -18.58 -6.26 -16.91
C ASP A 83 -18.54 -4.78 -16.51
N ASN A 84 -18.84 -4.48 -15.24
CA ASN A 84 -18.86 -3.15 -14.65
C ASN A 84 -18.30 -3.17 -13.23
N GLN A 85 -17.85 -2.02 -12.77
CA GLN A 85 -17.41 -1.79 -11.39
C GLN A 85 -18.56 -1.96 -10.39
N VAL A 86 -18.25 -2.49 -9.21
CA VAL A 86 -19.13 -2.43 -8.04
C VAL A 86 -18.95 -1.07 -7.39
N THR A 87 -19.91 -0.17 -7.58
CA THR A 87 -19.87 1.20 -7.04
C THR A 87 -20.78 1.32 -5.82
N ILE A 88 -20.22 1.76 -4.69
CA ILE A 88 -20.97 2.04 -3.46
C ILE A 88 -20.71 3.51 -3.08
N ARG A 89 -21.69 4.36 -3.34
CA ARG A 89 -21.62 5.80 -3.04
C ARG A 89 -22.98 6.27 -2.55
N GLY A 90 -23.00 6.98 -1.42
CA GLY A 90 -24.22 7.59 -0.88
C GLY A 90 -25.05 6.70 0.05
N ALA A 91 -24.47 5.62 0.56
CA ALA A 91 -25.02 4.82 1.67
C ALA A 91 -23.89 4.46 2.63
N ASN A 92 -24.08 4.68 3.92
CA ASN A 92 -23.11 4.38 4.99
C ASN A 92 -23.49 3.09 5.74
N GLY A 93 -22.56 2.49 6.49
CA GLY A 93 -22.82 1.26 7.24
C GLY A 93 -23.04 0.04 6.33
N VAL A 94 -22.32 0.00 5.19
CA VAL A 94 -22.51 -1.05 4.18
C VAL A 94 -21.49 -2.16 4.39
N ASN A 95 -21.98 -3.41 4.48
CA ASN A 95 -21.13 -4.60 4.49
C ASN A 95 -21.25 -5.33 3.14
N LEU A 96 -20.12 -5.56 2.45
CA LEU A 96 -20.05 -6.41 1.26
C LEU A 96 -19.25 -7.67 1.59
N VAL A 97 -19.94 -8.80 1.69
CA VAL A 97 -19.41 -10.02 2.32
C VAL A 97 -19.57 -11.22 1.40
N GLY A 98 -18.49 -11.96 1.12
CA GLY A 98 -18.54 -13.23 0.41
C GLY A 98 -18.52 -14.45 1.34
N GLN A 99 -18.17 -15.63 0.81
CA GLN A 99 -18.06 -16.88 1.57
C GLN A 99 -16.62 -17.32 1.84
N GLY A 100 -15.63 -16.54 1.39
CA GLY A 100 -14.20 -16.80 1.52
C GLY A 100 -13.45 -16.35 0.27
N MET A 101 -12.16 -16.04 0.42
CA MET A 101 -11.30 -15.59 -0.70
C MET A 101 -11.25 -16.59 -1.87
N ASP A 102 -11.36 -17.89 -1.59
CA ASP A 102 -11.36 -18.93 -2.63
C ASP A 102 -12.78 -19.34 -3.06
N GLU A 103 -13.82 -18.85 -2.38
CA GLU A 103 -15.20 -19.29 -2.55
C GLU A 103 -16.04 -18.27 -3.32
N THR A 104 -15.87 -16.97 -3.06
CA THR A 104 -16.59 -15.88 -3.73
C THR A 104 -15.62 -15.02 -4.53
N VAL A 105 -15.72 -15.06 -5.87
CA VAL A 105 -14.77 -14.38 -6.75
C VAL A 105 -15.48 -13.44 -7.73
N LEU A 106 -15.12 -12.17 -7.71
CA LEU A 106 -15.51 -11.16 -8.70
C LEU A 106 -14.43 -11.09 -9.79
N VAL A 107 -14.75 -11.50 -11.02
CA VAL A 107 -13.78 -11.62 -12.13
C VAL A 107 -14.04 -10.57 -13.19
N PHE A 108 -13.02 -9.76 -13.51
CA PHE A 108 -13.12 -8.63 -14.43
C PHE A 108 -12.37 -8.83 -15.75
N THR A 109 -11.87 -10.04 -16.05
CA THR A 109 -11.04 -10.32 -17.25
C THR A 109 -11.69 -9.90 -18.59
N GLY A 110 -13.02 -9.84 -18.66
CA GLY A 110 -13.76 -9.40 -19.86
C GLY A 110 -14.07 -7.90 -19.92
N ASN A 111 -13.82 -7.15 -18.84
CA ASN A 111 -14.13 -5.73 -18.75
C ASN A 111 -13.03 -4.90 -19.44
N THR A 112 -13.44 -4.08 -20.42
CA THR A 112 -12.53 -3.20 -21.16
C THR A 112 -12.51 -1.76 -20.64
N ALA A 113 -13.44 -1.39 -19.76
CA ALA A 113 -13.46 -0.07 -19.17
C ALA A 113 -12.35 0.07 -18.12
N GLN A 114 -11.73 1.24 -18.02
CA GLN A 114 -10.71 1.55 -17.01
C GLN A 114 -11.36 1.81 -15.65
N SER A 115 -11.94 0.75 -15.06
CA SER A 115 -12.68 0.81 -13.81
C SER A 115 -12.00 -0.02 -12.72
N ASN A 116 -12.15 0.41 -11.47
CA ASN A 116 -11.78 -0.42 -10.32
C ASN A 116 -12.70 -1.64 -10.23
N GLY A 117 -12.31 -2.67 -9.48
CA GLY A 117 -13.19 -3.79 -9.18
C GLY A 117 -14.33 -3.35 -8.26
N ILE A 118 -13.97 -2.84 -7.08
CA ILE A 118 -14.86 -2.23 -6.10
C ILE A 118 -14.41 -0.78 -5.87
N ASP A 119 -15.34 0.18 -5.92
CA ASP A 119 -15.09 1.60 -5.67
C ASP A 119 -16.12 2.17 -4.68
N VAL A 120 -15.62 2.66 -3.56
CA VAL A 120 -16.44 3.04 -2.40
C VAL A 120 -16.11 4.45 -1.93
N ILE A 121 -17.16 5.21 -1.63
CA ILE A 121 -17.11 6.43 -0.81
C ILE A 121 -18.31 6.33 0.15
N ALA A 122 -18.05 5.84 1.36
CA ALA A 122 -19.05 5.53 2.38
C ALA A 122 -18.38 5.31 3.74
N ASP A 123 -18.95 5.91 4.79
CA ASP A 123 -18.50 5.64 6.17
C ASP A 123 -19.01 4.27 6.65
N ASP A 124 -18.31 3.70 7.62
CA ASP A 124 -18.62 2.41 8.27
C ASP A 124 -18.72 1.26 7.26
N PHE A 125 -17.80 1.23 6.28
CA PHE A 125 -17.78 0.23 5.21
C PHE A 125 -16.95 -1.00 5.59
N VAL A 126 -17.51 -2.19 5.37
CA VAL A 126 -16.80 -3.47 5.50
C VAL A 126 -16.78 -4.21 4.18
N VAL A 127 -15.60 -4.66 3.75
CA VAL A 127 -15.46 -5.69 2.72
C VAL A 127 -14.79 -6.93 3.30
N GLN A 128 -15.43 -8.09 3.11
CA GLN A 128 -15.01 -9.32 3.78
C GLN A 128 -15.17 -10.57 2.91
N ASP A 129 -14.25 -11.53 3.06
CA ASP A 129 -14.41 -12.92 2.60
C ASP A 129 -14.68 -13.05 1.08
N LEU A 130 -13.97 -12.28 0.24
CA LEU A 130 -14.12 -12.34 -1.22
C LEU A 130 -12.80 -12.07 -1.97
N HIS A 131 -12.79 -12.38 -3.26
CA HIS A 131 -11.66 -12.12 -4.15
C HIS A 131 -12.06 -11.23 -5.34
N VAL A 132 -11.33 -10.14 -5.56
CA VAL A 132 -11.36 -9.34 -6.79
C VAL A 132 -10.22 -9.75 -7.71
N LEU A 133 -10.55 -10.31 -8.88
CA LEU A 133 -9.61 -10.82 -9.87
C LEU A 133 -9.63 -10.01 -11.17
N ASP A 134 -8.45 -9.63 -11.64
CA ASP A 134 -8.22 -8.99 -12.95
C ASP A 134 -8.96 -7.66 -13.16
N ALA A 135 -9.15 -6.86 -12.11
CA ALA A 135 -9.71 -5.51 -12.23
C ALA A 135 -8.83 -4.65 -13.19
N PRO A 136 -9.41 -3.96 -14.21
CA PRO A 136 -8.61 -3.21 -15.18
C PRO A 136 -7.81 -2.04 -14.59
N LYS A 137 -8.28 -1.47 -13.48
CA LYS A 137 -7.61 -0.41 -12.72
C LYS A 137 -7.31 -0.87 -11.29
N ASP A 138 -7.91 -0.30 -10.25
CA ASP A 138 -7.61 -0.71 -8.87
C ASP A 138 -8.47 -1.91 -8.47
N GLY A 139 -7.99 -2.76 -7.58
CA GLY A 139 -8.77 -3.90 -7.09
C GLY A 139 -9.96 -3.44 -6.26
N ILE A 140 -9.67 -2.95 -5.05
CA ILE A 140 -10.67 -2.49 -4.09
C ILE A 140 -10.23 -1.14 -3.56
N ARG A 141 -10.94 -0.09 -3.99
CA ARG A 141 -10.65 1.29 -3.62
C ARG A 141 -11.73 1.84 -2.71
N VAL A 142 -11.34 2.29 -1.54
CA VAL A 142 -12.20 3.01 -0.60
C VAL A 142 -11.61 4.40 -0.39
N GLU A 143 -12.39 5.43 -0.63
CA GLU A 143 -11.91 6.80 -0.64
C GLU A 143 -12.75 7.70 0.27
N ALA A 144 -12.10 8.65 0.94
CA ALA A 144 -12.78 9.75 1.65
C ALA A 144 -13.87 9.25 2.62
N SER A 145 -13.51 8.26 3.44
CA SER A 145 -14.44 7.47 4.26
C SER A 145 -13.86 7.26 5.66
N THR A 146 -14.72 7.16 6.67
CA THR A 146 -14.36 6.85 8.07
C THR A 146 -14.82 5.45 8.46
N GLY A 147 -14.06 4.71 9.26
CA GLY A 147 -14.48 3.40 9.77
C GLY A 147 -14.47 2.33 8.68
N VAL A 148 -13.32 2.12 8.04
CA VAL A 148 -13.19 1.22 6.89
C VAL A 148 -12.49 -0.07 7.29
N THR A 149 -13.13 -1.21 7.02
CA THR A 149 -12.54 -2.54 7.27
C THR A 149 -12.39 -3.35 5.99
N PHE A 150 -11.19 -3.83 5.74
CA PHE A 150 -10.87 -4.86 4.76
C PHE A 150 -10.43 -6.12 5.52
N ARG A 151 -11.15 -7.23 5.35
CA ARG A 151 -10.89 -8.45 6.14
C ARG A 151 -11.00 -9.72 5.31
N ARG A 152 -9.95 -10.54 5.31
CA ARG A 152 -9.97 -11.83 4.58
C ARG A 152 -10.41 -11.67 3.13
N ILE A 153 -9.82 -10.70 2.45
CA ILE A 153 -10.06 -10.43 1.04
C ILE A 153 -8.81 -10.70 0.22
N ARG A 154 -8.99 -11.07 -1.05
CA ARG A 154 -7.90 -11.13 -2.03
C ARG A 154 -8.13 -10.10 -3.13
N SER A 155 -7.07 -9.40 -3.53
CA SER A 155 -7.02 -8.70 -4.81
C SER A 155 -5.85 -9.25 -5.63
N SER A 156 -6.09 -9.69 -6.88
CA SER A 156 -4.99 -10.20 -7.69
C SER A 156 -5.18 -10.07 -9.20
N TRP A 157 -4.06 -10.21 -9.91
CA TRP A 157 -4.01 -10.29 -11.37
C TRP A 157 -3.38 -11.59 -11.83
N THR A 158 -3.97 -12.19 -12.87
CA THR A 158 -3.58 -13.48 -13.44
C THR A 158 -2.27 -13.44 -14.22
N ASN A 159 -1.83 -12.25 -14.68
CA ASN A 159 -0.63 -12.09 -15.50
C ASN A 159 0.54 -11.58 -14.66
N PRO A 160 1.49 -12.42 -14.23
CA PRO A 160 2.56 -11.99 -13.34
C PRO A 160 3.48 -10.95 -13.99
N GLY A 161 3.91 -9.96 -13.23
CA GLY A 161 4.94 -9.00 -13.63
C GLY A 161 4.61 -8.13 -14.85
N ARG A 162 3.32 -7.84 -15.09
CA ARG A 162 2.86 -7.02 -16.20
C ARG A 162 2.48 -5.61 -15.72
N GLY A 163 3.09 -4.59 -16.34
CA GLY A 163 2.72 -3.18 -16.10
C GLY A 163 1.34 -2.78 -16.64
N THR A 164 0.61 -3.71 -17.26
CA THR A 164 -0.80 -3.55 -17.67
C THR A 164 -1.77 -4.12 -16.65
N ASN A 165 -1.28 -4.73 -15.58
CA ASN A 165 -2.13 -5.07 -14.44
C ASN A 165 -2.62 -3.78 -13.77
N GLY A 166 -3.59 -3.95 -12.88
CA GLY A 166 -4.05 -2.86 -12.04
C GLY A 166 -2.96 -2.30 -11.14
N ALA A 167 -3.05 -1.00 -10.85
CA ALA A 167 -2.04 -0.30 -10.07
C ALA A 167 -2.06 -0.74 -8.60
N TYR A 168 -3.22 -0.62 -7.95
CA TYR A 168 -3.35 -0.86 -6.52
C TYR A 168 -4.31 -2.01 -6.22
N GLY A 169 -3.91 -2.99 -5.41
CA GLY A 169 -4.75 -4.12 -4.99
C GLY A 169 -5.81 -3.72 -3.97
N ILE A 170 -5.37 -3.48 -2.74
CA ILE A 170 -6.20 -2.99 -1.63
C ILE A 170 -5.83 -1.54 -1.38
N TYR A 171 -6.80 -0.62 -1.50
CA TYR A 171 -6.52 0.81 -1.64
C TYR A 171 -7.47 1.70 -0.81
N PRO A 172 -7.29 1.78 0.52
CA PRO A 172 -7.80 2.90 1.31
C PRO A 172 -7.04 4.20 1.00
N VAL A 173 -7.78 5.28 0.71
CA VAL A 173 -7.19 6.59 0.42
C VAL A 173 -8.00 7.74 0.99
N ARG A 174 -7.35 8.67 1.69
CA ARG A 174 -8.02 9.78 2.40
C ARG A 174 -9.05 9.28 3.41
N CYS A 175 -8.74 8.18 4.09
CA CYS A 175 -9.64 7.54 5.04
C CYS A 175 -9.24 7.79 6.50
N PHE A 176 -10.21 7.74 7.40
CA PHE A 176 -10.01 7.78 8.85
C PHE A 176 -10.42 6.44 9.44
N ASP A 177 -9.69 5.94 10.45
CA ASP A 177 -9.99 4.68 11.13
C ASP A 177 -10.07 3.49 10.15
N VAL A 178 -8.90 3.02 9.73
CA VAL A 178 -8.76 1.99 8.72
C VAL A 178 -8.17 0.71 9.30
N LEU A 179 -8.86 -0.41 9.13
CA LEU A 179 -8.37 -1.75 9.42
C LEU A 179 -8.18 -2.54 8.12
N VAL A 180 -6.97 -3.04 7.88
CA VAL A 180 -6.70 -4.04 6.83
C VAL A 180 -6.10 -5.28 7.47
N GLU A 181 -6.84 -6.39 7.47
CA GLU A 181 -6.38 -7.62 8.11
C GLU A 181 -6.63 -8.91 7.34
N ASP A 182 -5.75 -9.89 7.57
CA ASP A 182 -5.88 -11.27 7.09
C ASP A 182 -6.10 -11.38 5.57
N SER A 183 -5.57 -10.43 4.80
CA SER A 183 -5.88 -10.23 3.37
C SER A 183 -4.66 -10.46 2.46
N GLU A 184 -4.90 -10.64 1.17
CA GLU A 184 -3.87 -10.92 0.16
C GLU A 184 -3.92 -9.93 -1.01
N ALA A 185 -2.76 -9.45 -1.45
CA ALA A 185 -2.63 -8.64 -2.67
C ALA A 185 -1.48 -9.13 -3.55
N ILE A 186 -1.78 -9.46 -4.82
CA ILE A 186 -0.86 -10.22 -5.67
C ILE A 186 -0.78 -9.66 -7.10
N ASN A 187 0.44 -9.48 -7.62
CA ASN A 187 0.75 -9.05 -9.00
C ASN A 187 0.26 -7.63 -9.38
N ALA A 188 0.06 -6.73 -8.43
CA ALA A 188 -0.24 -5.33 -8.71
C ALA A 188 0.95 -4.62 -9.40
N SER A 189 0.68 -3.76 -10.37
CA SER A 189 1.72 -3.05 -11.13
C SER A 189 2.33 -1.87 -10.40
N ASP A 190 1.71 -1.43 -9.30
CA ASP A 190 2.21 -0.39 -8.42
C ASP A 190 2.37 -0.95 -7.01
N ALA A 191 1.32 -0.96 -6.19
CA ALA A 191 1.35 -1.52 -4.84
C ALA A 191 0.31 -2.62 -4.64
N GLY A 192 0.70 -3.70 -3.96
CA GLY A 192 -0.26 -4.72 -3.53
C GLY A 192 -1.28 -4.12 -2.57
N LEU A 193 -0.80 -3.53 -1.49
CA LEU A 193 -1.61 -2.84 -0.48
C LEU A 193 -1.12 -1.40 -0.36
N TYR A 194 -1.97 -0.43 -0.71
CA TYR A 194 -1.66 0.99 -0.65
C TYR A 194 -2.54 1.67 0.39
N VAL A 195 -1.94 2.21 1.44
CA VAL A 195 -2.61 3.12 2.38
C VAL A 195 -2.08 4.52 2.13
N GLY A 196 -2.93 5.44 1.68
CA GLY A 196 -2.48 6.81 1.40
C GLY A 196 -3.36 7.90 1.96
N GLN A 197 -2.75 8.96 2.49
CA GLN A 197 -3.48 10.11 3.04
C GLN A 197 -4.47 9.74 4.16
N CYS A 198 -4.26 8.59 4.79
CA CYS A 198 -5.10 8.07 5.85
C CYS A 198 -4.64 8.54 7.23
N HIS A 199 -5.53 8.41 8.21
CA HIS A 199 -5.29 8.77 9.59
C HIS A 199 -5.85 7.68 10.53
N ARG A 200 -5.02 7.19 11.47
CA ARG A 200 -5.29 6.01 12.33
C ARG A 200 -5.55 4.74 11.50
N VAL A 201 -4.49 3.97 11.32
CA VAL A 201 -4.48 2.81 10.43
C VAL A 201 -3.85 1.62 11.14
N VAL A 202 -4.52 0.46 11.08
CA VAL A 202 -3.94 -0.84 11.45
C VAL A 202 -3.86 -1.71 10.21
N VAL A 203 -2.66 -2.19 9.88
CA VAL A 203 -2.43 -3.14 8.78
C VAL A 203 -1.75 -4.38 9.31
N ARG A 204 -2.47 -5.50 9.39
CA ARG A 204 -1.95 -6.70 10.05
C ARG A 204 -2.24 -8.04 9.38
N ARG A 205 -1.32 -8.99 9.50
CA ARG A 205 -1.49 -10.38 9.03
C ARG A 205 -1.84 -10.50 7.54
N ASN A 206 -1.37 -9.55 6.73
CA ASN A 206 -1.61 -9.57 5.29
C ASN A 206 -0.46 -10.24 4.54
N ARG A 207 -0.73 -10.74 3.33
CA ARG A 207 0.28 -11.28 2.40
C ARG A 207 0.32 -10.43 1.14
N VAL A 208 1.45 -9.78 0.88
CA VAL A 208 1.66 -8.94 -0.31
C VAL A 208 2.74 -9.58 -1.18
N LEU A 209 2.33 -10.13 -2.33
CA LEU A 209 3.15 -11.06 -3.11
C LEU A 209 3.34 -10.61 -4.57
N ASP A 210 4.57 -10.68 -5.07
CA ASP A 210 4.89 -10.50 -6.50
C ASP A 210 4.44 -9.15 -7.11
N ASN A 211 4.27 -8.11 -6.28
CA ASN A 211 3.92 -6.75 -6.70
C ASN A 211 5.18 -5.95 -7.05
N VAL A 212 5.04 -4.70 -7.50
CA VAL A 212 6.18 -3.77 -7.50
C VAL A 212 6.50 -3.39 -6.05
N ALA A 213 5.68 -2.58 -5.40
CA ALA A 213 5.70 -2.40 -3.95
C ALA A 213 4.77 -3.42 -3.29
N GLY A 214 5.23 -4.09 -2.24
CA GLY A 214 4.37 -4.99 -1.47
C GLY A 214 3.29 -4.19 -0.73
N LEU A 215 3.72 -3.38 0.23
CA LEU A 215 2.84 -2.57 1.08
C LEU A 215 3.38 -1.14 1.21
N GLU A 216 2.53 -0.16 0.94
CA GLU A 216 2.83 1.26 1.04
C GLU A 216 2.01 1.97 2.12
N ILE A 217 2.68 2.84 2.87
CA ILE A 217 2.11 3.84 3.78
C ILE A 217 2.54 5.21 3.24
N GLU A 218 1.66 5.89 2.51
CA GLU A 218 1.88 7.18 1.84
C GLU A 218 1.21 8.32 2.58
N ASN A 219 1.94 9.37 2.98
CA ASN A 219 1.36 10.59 3.57
C ASN A 219 0.31 10.27 4.66
N THR A 220 0.60 9.31 5.54
CA THR A 220 -0.35 8.79 6.52
C THR A 220 0.10 9.08 7.95
N GLU A 221 -0.86 9.48 8.78
CA GLU A 221 -0.65 9.74 10.20
C GLU A 221 -1.13 8.55 11.04
N TYR A 222 -0.30 8.12 12.00
CA TYR A 222 -0.65 7.09 12.98
C TYR A 222 -0.95 5.73 12.33
N ALA A 223 0.09 5.01 11.93
CA ALA A 223 -0.03 3.68 11.34
C ALA A 223 0.69 2.62 12.17
N ASP A 224 -0.01 1.53 12.48
CA ASP A 224 0.53 0.34 13.13
C ASP A 224 0.49 -0.83 12.15
N VAL A 225 1.67 -1.27 11.71
CA VAL A 225 1.87 -2.20 10.58
C VAL A 225 2.62 -3.43 11.09
N TYR A 226 1.91 -4.56 11.26
CA TYR A 226 2.52 -5.72 11.91
C TYR A 226 2.07 -7.10 11.43
N GLU A 227 2.91 -8.10 11.65
CA GLU A 227 2.65 -9.49 11.26
C GLU A 227 2.36 -9.68 9.75
N ASN A 228 2.73 -8.72 8.91
CA ASN A 228 2.56 -8.82 7.46
C ASN A 228 3.71 -9.59 6.82
N HIS A 229 3.43 -10.25 5.71
CA HIS A 229 4.38 -11.04 4.93
C HIS A 229 4.50 -10.47 3.51
N ALA A 230 5.63 -9.83 3.21
CA ALA A 230 5.96 -9.29 1.91
C ALA A 230 7.01 -10.17 1.22
N GLU A 231 6.63 -10.82 0.11
CA GLU A 231 7.52 -11.76 -0.59
C GLU A 231 7.48 -11.62 -2.12
N GLY A 232 8.64 -11.75 -2.78
CA GLY A 232 8.74 -11.77 -4.24
C GLY A 232 8.51 -10.43 -4.93
N ASN A 233 8.16 -9.38 -4.18
CA ASN A 233 7.92 -8.05 -4.72
C ASN A 233 9.23 -7.42 -5.28
N THR A 234 9.15 -6.29 -5.97
CA THR A 234 10.36 -5.48 -6.25
C THR A 234 10.93 -4.90 -4.96
N MET A 235 10.03 -4.44 -4.08
CA MET A 235 10.33 -3.90 -2.76
C MET A 235 9.26 -4.38 -1.77
N GLY A 236 9.67 -4.73 -0.54
CA GLY A 236 8.77 -5.24 0.48
C GLY A 236 7.80 -4.19 1.02
N PHE A 237 8.35 -3.19 1.73
CA PHE A 237 7.59 -2.14 2.41
C PHE A 237 8.08 -0.75 2.03
N LEU A 238 7.16 0.22 1.97
CA LEU A 238 7.47 1.64 1.74
C LEU A 238 6.68 2.52 2.71
N VAL A 239 7.39 3.35 3.48
CA VAL A 239 6.81 4.38 4.34
C VAL A 239 7.31 5.72 3.82
N TYR A 240 6.42 6.53 3.25
CA TYR A 240 6.87 7.72 2.54
C TYR A 240 5.85 8.83 2.42
N ASP A 241 6.35 10.03 2.12
CA ASP A 241 5.53 11.16 1.67
C ASP A 241 5.87 11.53 0.22
N LEU A 242 4.87 12.05 -0.49
CA LEU A 242 4.97 12.67 -1.79
C LEU A 242 4.85 14.21 -1.69
N PRO A 243 5.47 14.95 -2.64
CA PRO A 243 5.42 16.41 -2.66
C PRO A 243 4.00 16.94 -2.91
N GLY A 244 3.69 18.11 -2.34
CA GLY A 244 2.43 18.82 -2.56
C GLY A 244 1.20 18.23 -1.87
N ASN A 245 1.37 17.15 -1.08
CA ASN A 245 0.28 16.56 -0.31
C ASN A 245 0.06 17.33 1.01
N PRO A 246 -1.20 17.65 1.38
CA PRO A 246 -1.47 18.36 2.64
C PRO A 246 -1.33 17.49 3.90
N VAL A 247 -1.31 16.16 3.78
CA VAL A 247 -1.09 15.26 4.93
C VAL A 247 0.40 14.99 5.05
N VAL A 248 0.97 15.22 6.24
CA VAL A 248 2.39 15.01 6.52
C VAL A 248 2.54 13.70 7.30
N GLY A 249 3.15 12.68 6.69
CA GLY A 249 3.22 11.34 7.26
C GLY A 249 4.06 11.29 8.53
N ARG A 250 3.53 10.64 9.57
CA ARG A 250 4.10 10.64 10.92
C ARG A 250 3.61 9.48 11.75
N ASP A 251 4.39 9.11 12.77
CA ASP A 251 4.01 8.14 13.80
C ASP A 251 3.66 6.77 13.20
N VAL A 252 4.66 6.15 12.57
CA VAL A 252 4.52 4.83 11.94
C VAL A 252 5.29 3.79 12.72
N HIS A 253 4.61 2.77 13.20
CA HIS A 253 5.22 1.58 13.78
C HIS A 253 5.17 0.45 12.77
N ILE A 254 6.33 -0.05 12.35
CA ILE A 254 6.43 -1.23 11.51
C ILE A 254 7.17 -2.32 12.27
N HIS A 255 6.43 -3.35 12.68
CA HIS A 255 6.97 -4.36 13.58
C HIS A 255 6.50 -5.79 13.33
N ASP A 256 7.33 -6.77 13.69
CA ASP A 256 7.01 -8.20 13.56
C ASP A 256 6.60 -8.62 12.13
N ASN A 257 7.03 -7.88 11.10
CA ASN A 257 6.78 -8.21 9.70
C ASN A 257 7.91 -9.07 9.13
N THR A 258 7.62 -9.75 8.02
CA THR A 258 8.62 -10.47 7.22
C THR A 258 8.74 -9.84 5.83
N ALA A 259 9.93 -9.38 5.48
CA ALA A 259 10.30 -8.93 4.13
C ALA A 259 11.26 -9.97 3.52
N ARG A 260 10.75 -10.86 2.68
CA ARG A 260 11.48 -12.00 2.14
C ARG A 260 11.66 -11.95 0.63
N ALA A 261 12.89 -12.07 0.16
CA ALA A 261 13.21 -12.25 -1.25
C ALA A 261 12.48 -11.25 -2.17
N ASN A 262 12.35 -9.99 -1.74
CA ASN A 262 11.74 -8.91 -2.51
C ASN A 262 12.72 -8.45 -3.58
N ASN A 263 12.89 -9.31 -4.58
CA ASN A 263 13.89 -9.27 -5.64
C ASN A 263 13.25 -9.26 -7.04
N GLY A 264 11.93 -9.17 -7.09
CA GLY A 264 11.13 -9.16 -8.32
C GLY A 264 11.55 -8.01 -9.23
N ARG A 265 11.48 -8.22 -10.55
CA ARG A 265 11.77 -7.15 -11.51
C ARG A 265 10.74 -6.04 -11.34
N ASN A 266 11.16 -4.78 -11.22
CA ASN A 266 10.22 -3.66 -11.31
C ASN A 266 9.52 -3.62 -12.67
N PHE A 267 8.20 -3.78 -12.66
CA PHE A 267 7.34 -3.80 -13.84
C PHE A 267 6.32 -2.66 -13.86
N SER A 268 6.51 -1.63 -13.02
CA SER A 268 5.61 -0.48 -12.97
C SER A 268 5.61 0.27 -14.31
N PRO A 269 4.43 0.72 -14.79
CA PRO A 269 4.34 1.51 -16.00
C PRO A 269 4.80 2.97 -15.81
N GLY A 270 5.00 3.45 -14.58
CA GLY A 270 5.40 4.83 -14.29
C GLY A 270 5.31 5.24 -12.82
N GLY A 271 5.24 6.54 -12.54
CA GLY A 271 5.12 7.06 -11.18
C GLY A 271 6.38 6.86 -10.32
N THR A 272 6.28 7.18 -9.03
CA THR A 272 7.40 7.15 -8.08
C THR A 272 7.99 5.75 -7.90
N VAL A 273 7.14 4.72 -7.81
CA VAL A 273 7.61 3.34 -7.65
C VAL A 273 8.41 2.83 -8.84
N SER A 274 8.29 3.43 -10.03
CA SER A 274 9.13 3.04 -11.17
C SER A 274 10.62 3.33 -10.95
N LEU A 275 10.93 4.23 -10.00
CA LEU A 275 12.28 4.62 -9.60
C LEU A 275 12.93 3.62 -8.64
N VAL A 276 12.16 2.74 -7.97
CA VAL A 276 12.73 1.84 -6.98
C VAL A 276 13.47 0.66 -7.63
N PRO A 277 14.74 0.41 -7.26
CA PRO A 277 15.44 -0.79 -7.65
C PRO A 277 14.80 -1.99 -6.98
N ALA A 278 14.91 -3.14 -7.65
CA ALA A 278 14.57 -4.40 -7.02
C ALA A 278 15.53 -4.72 -5.87
N GLY A 279 15.11 -5.56 -4.92
CA GLY A 279 15.97 -6.03 -3.83
C GLY A 279 15.85 -5.25 -2.52
N LEU A 280 14.82 -4.43 -2.37
CA LEU A 280 14.63 -3.57 -1.20
C LEU A 280 13.68 -4.21 -0.18
N GLY A 281 14.10 -4.29 1.09
CA GLY A 281 13.24 -4.79 2.17
C GLY A 281 12.22 -3.75 2.63
N LEU A 282 12.72 -2.61 3.12
CA LEU A 282 11.96 -1.46 3.58
C LEU A 282 12.64 -0.17 3.10
N VAL A 283 11.84 0.78 2.60
CA VAL A 283 12.27 2.15 2.35
C VAL A 283 11.46 3.12 3.21
N ILE A 284 12.15 4.04 3.86
CA ILE A 284 11.57 5.18 4.56
C ILE A 284 12.01 6.45 3.82
N ALA A 285 11.06 7.24 3.31
CA ALA A 285 11.38 8.46 2.54
C ALA A 285 10.49 9.64 2.94
N SER A 286 11.06 10.78 3.36
CA SER A 286 10.27 11.95 3.80
C SER A 286 9.23 11.63 4.89
N SER A 287 9.57 10.80 5.88
CA SER A 287 8.65 10.49 6.97
C SER A 287 9.29 10.77 8.32
N ARG A 288 8.48 10.82 9.38
CA ARG A 288 8.99 11.09 10.72
C ARG A 288 8.35 10.29 11.82
N ARG A 289 9.08 10.12 12.93
CA ARG A 289 8.68 9.29 14.06
C ARG A 289 8.30 7.88 13.58
N VAL A 290 9.27 7.23 12.94
CA VAL A 290 9.11 5.88 12.41
C VAL A 290 9.87 4.91 13.30
N ILE A 291 9.21 3.87 13.80
CA ILE A 291 9.83 2.80 14.59
C ILE A 291 9.79 1.51 13.78
N VAL A 292 10.96 0.92 13.53
CA VAL A 292 11.18 -0.35 12.84
C VAL A 292 11.68 -1.38 13.86
N ASP A 293 10.80 -2.25 14.35
CA ASP A 293 11.07 -3.11 15.52
C ASP A 293 10.77 -4.59 15.24
N GLY A 294 11.68 -5.51 15.54
CA GLY A 294 11.36 -6.95 15.52
C GLY A 294 11.04 -7.56 14.15
N ASN A 295 11.30 -6.87 13.04
CA ASN A 295 11.02 -7.40 11.70
C ASN A 295 12.10 -8.39 11.25
N THR A 296 11.75 -9.27 10.31
CA THR A 296 12.67 -10.21 9.65
C THR A 296 12.89 -9.81 8.19
N PHE A 297 14.13 -9.47 7.84
CA PHE A 297 14.57 -9.22 6.47
C PHE A 297 15.39 -10.42 5.98
N GLU A 298 14.88 -11.15 5.00
CA GLU A 298 15.49 -12.39 4.51
C GLU A 298 15.70 -12.37 2.99
N GLY A 299 16.93 -12.45 2.53
CA GLY A 299 17.25 -12.69 1.12
C GLY A 299 16.97 -11.52 0.17
N ASN A 300 16.78 -10.28 0.66
CA ASN A 300 16.69 -9.09 -0.19
C ASN A 300 18.10 -8.69 -0.68
N TYR A 301 18.30 -8.56 -1.99
CA TYR A 301 19.67 -8.48 -2.54
C TYR A 301 20.28 -7.08 -2.59
N ALA A 302 19.51 -6.00 -2.45
CA ALA A 302 20.00 -4.64 -2.64
C ALA A 302 20.23 -3.93 -1.30
N GLN A 303 19.17 -3.74 -0.51
CA GLN A 303 19.22 -3.05 0.77
C GLN A 303 18.08 -3.57 1.66
N ASP A 304 18.37 -3.97 2.91
CA ASP A 304 17.29 -4.42 3.81
C ASP A 304 16.45 -3.22 4.25
N ILE A 305 17.09 -2.17 4.78
CA ILE A 305 16.44 -0.92 5.16
C ILE A 305 17.18 0.26 4.53
N ALA A 306 16.46 1.13 3.81
CA ALA A 306 16.96 2.41 3.31
C ALA A 306 16.15 3.56 3.92
N ILE A 307 16.83 4.55 4.47
CA ILE A 307 16.27 5.77 5.05
C ILE A 307 16.78 6.92 4.20
N ALA A 308 15.87 7.69 3.63
CA ALA A 308 16.22 8.76 2.70
C ALA A 308 15.31 9.98 2.83
N SER A 309 15.82 11.11 2.35
CA SER A 309 15.05 12.29 1.99
C SER A 309 14.18 12.02 0.76
N GLY A 310 13.03 12.69 0.69
CA GLY A 310 12.18 12.71 -0.51
C GLY A 310 12.81 13.39 -1.70
N LEU A 311 13.95 14.06 -1.54
CA LEU A 311 14.70 14.56 -2.70
C LEU A 311 15.16 13.42 -3.64
N LEU A 312 15.16 12.17 -3.15
CA LEU A 312 15.29 10.99 -3.99
C LEU A 312 14.14 10.82 -5.00
N ILE A 313 12.93 11.24 -4.62
CA ILE A 313 11.70 11.14 -5.40
C ILE A 313 11.50 12.38 -6.27
N GLU A 314 11.65 13.57 -5.68
CA GLU A 314 11.48 14.87 -6.34
C GLU A 314 12.58 15.82 -5.88
N GLN A 315 13.50 16.16 -6.77
CA GLN A 315 14.72 16.91 -6.46
C GLN A 315 14.48 18.41 -6.20
N SER A 316 13.35 18.95 -6.66
CA SER A 316 13.00 20.35 -6.43
C SER A 316 12.44 20.53 -5.02
N GLU A 317 13.23 21.09 -4.09
CA GLU A 317 12.75 21.47 -2.75
C GLU A 317 11.47 22.31 -2.77
N ALA A 318 11.32 23.19 -3.77
CA ALA A 318 10.11 24.01 -3.94
C ALA A 318 8.84 23.19 -4.17
N ALA A 319 8.93 21.95 -4.66
CA ALA A 319 7.78 21.06 -4.83
C ALA A 319 7.29 20.48 -3.50
N TRP A 320 8.16 20.47 -2.49
CA TRP A 320 7.88 20.02 -1.13
C TRP A 320 7.43 21.14 -0.21
N GLU A 321 7.39 22.39 -0.70
CA GLU A 321 6.90 23.52 0.09
C GLU A 321 5.39 23.43 0.32
N LEU A 322 5.01 23.51 1.58
CA LEU A 322 3.63 23.53 2.03
C LEU A 322 3.34 24.84 2.75
N THR A 323 2.13 25.37 2.53
CA THR A 323 1.63 26.46 3.36
C THR A 323 1.06 25.87 4.65
N PRO A 324 1.52 26.29 5.84
CA PRO A 324 1.04 25.78 7.13
C PRO A 324 -0.48 25.70 7.28
N ALA A 325 -1.22 26.66 6.71
CA ALA A 325 -2.68 26.69 6.74
C ALA A 325 -3.36 25.56 5.92
N ASN A 326 -2.64 24.90 5.03
CA ASN A 326 -3.14 23.83 4.18
C ASN A 326 -2.74 22.44 4.71
N ILE A 327 -1.89 22.36 5.73
CA ILE A 327 -1.49 21.09 6.32
C ILE A 327 -2.66 20.55 7.16
N VAL A 328 -2.95 19.27 7.00
CA VAL A 328 -3.95 18.55 7.80
C VAL A 328 -3.29 18.07 9.10
N GLY A 329 -3.98 18.23 10.23
CA GLY A 329 -3.49 17.81 11.54
C GLY A 329 -2.67 18.87 12.27
N ASP A 330 -2.14 18.50 13.44
CA ASP A 330 -1.18 19.34 14.17
C ASP A 330 0.24 19.04 13.67
N PHE A 331 0.81 20.02 12.96
CA PHE A 331 2.17 19.92 12.44
C PHE A 331 3.18 20.71 13.27
N ALA A 332 2.75 21.49 14.26
CA ALA A 332 3.63 22.41 14.99
C ALA A 332 4.71 21.66 15.77
N GLU A 333 4.37 20.48 16.29
CA GLU A 333 5.31 19.58 16.98
C GLU A 333 6.23 18.79 16.04
N LEU A 334 6.00 18.82 14.73
CA LEU A 334 6.82 18.10 13.75
C LEU A 334 8.14 18.80 13.45
N GLY A 335 8.28 20.08 13.84
CA GLY A 335 9.51 20.84 13.60
C GLY A 335 9.90 20.92 12.12
N LEU A 336 8.93 20.94 11.21
CA LEU A 336 9.21 20.98 9.76
C LEU A 336 10.13 22.17 9.42
N PRO A 337 11.18 21.97 8.62
CA PRO A 337 12.08 23.05 8.26
C PRO A 337 11.33 24.16 7.51
N ALA A 338 11.80 25.39 7.66
CA ALA A 338 11.25 26.53 6.92
C ALA A 338 11.53 26.38 5.42
N GLY A 339 10.54 26.71 4.59
CA GLY A 339 10.70 26.79 3.13
C GLY A 339 11.45 28.05 2.69
N ALA A 340 11.84 28.07 1.42
CA ALA A 340 12.45 29.25 0.81
C ALA A 340 11.44 30.40 0.68
N THR A 341 10.16 30.08 0.49
CA THR A 341 9.08 31.07 0.53
C THR A 341 8.79 31.50 1.99
N PRO A 342 8.82 32.80 2.32
CA PRO A 342 8.54 33.25 3.68
C PRO A 342 7.15 32.78 4.18
N GLY A 343 7.15 32.06 5.31
CA GLY A 343 5.93 31.52 5.90
C GLY A 343 5.50 30.14 5.40
N THR A 344 6.29 29.49 4.55
CA THR A 344 6.10 28.08 4.17
C THR A 344 7.03 27.16 4.96
N VAL A 345 6.73 25.85 4.94
CA VAL A 345 7.55 24.77 5.49
C VAL A 345 7.83 23.73 4.39
N VAL A 346 8.83 22.88 4.55
CA VAL A 346 9.15 21.80 3.59
C VAL A 346 8.96 20.41 4.19
N ASN A 347 8.54 19.47 3.34
CA ASN A 347 8.21 18.09 3.73
C ASN A 347 9.10 17.00 3.09
N PHE A 348 10.35 17.30 2.73
CA PHE A 348 11.25 16.28 2.15
C PHE A 348 12.14 15.59 3.19
N ALA A 349 12.28 16.15 4.39
CA ALA A 349 13.21 15.65 5.39
C ALA A 349 12.67 14.39 6.08
N VAL A 350 13.59 13.49 6.45
CA VAL A 350 13.32 12.33 7.30
C VAL A 350 13.85 12.62 8.69
N THR A 351 13.05 12.42 9.74
CA THR A 351 13.49 12.65 11.13
C THR A 351 12.95 11.60 12.09
N ASP A 352 13.62 11.42 13.22
CA ASP A 352 13.12 10.65 14.35
C ASP A 352 12.85 9.17 14.00
N VAL A 353 13.79 8.51 13.33
CA VAL A 353 13.67 7.08 12.93
C VAL A 353 14.42 6.20 13.91
N VAL A 354 13.76 5.15 14.42
CA VAL A 354 14.37 4.14 15.30
C VAL A 354 14.31 2.77 14.65
N VAL A 355 15.46 2.12 14.50
CA VAL A 355 15.60 0.75 13.98
C VAL A 355 16.21 -0.13 15.06
N ARG A 356 15.51 -1.17 15.51
CA ARG A 356 15.99 -2.06 16.58
C ARG A 356 15.41 -3.47 16.49
N ASN A 357 16.09 -4.44 17.10
CA ASN A 357 15.62 -5.83 17.22
C ASN A 357 15.28 -6.55 15.89
N ASN A 358 15.67 -6.01 14.74
CA ASN A 358 15.39 -6.63 13.45
C ASN A 358 16.39 -7.77 13.17
N THR A 359 15.92 -8.82 12.51
CA THR A 359 16.74 -9.94 12.04
C THR A 359 17.10 -9.74 10.57
N HIS A 360 18.39 -9.79 10.25
CA HIS A 360 18.92 -9.60 8.90
C HIS A 360 19.61 -10.87 8.40
N MET A 361 19.06 -11.50 7.35
CA MET A 361 19.56 -12.75 6.77
C MET A 361 19.82 -12.56 5.28
N ARG A 362 21.04 -12.16 4.92
CA ARG A 362 21.43 -11.96 3.52
C ARG A 362 21.99 -13.22 2.89
N VAL A 363 21.64 -13.45 1.62
CA VAL A 363 22.08 -14.63 0.85
C VAL A 363 22.95 -14.22 -0.34
N GLU A 364 22.58 -13.15 -1.05
CA GLU A 364 23.28 -12.63 -2.23
C GLU A 364 23.16 -11.10 -2.26
N THR A 365 24.15 -10.43 -2.87
CA THR A 365 24.09 -8.99 -3.17
C THR A 365 23.99 -8.78 -4.67
N ARG A 366 23.01 -7.97 -5.10
CA ARG A 366 22.89 -7.49 -6.48
C ARG A 366 22.42 -6.04 -6.48
N HIS A 367 22.91 -5.28 -7.45
CA HIS A 367 22.55 -3.88 -7.61
C HIS A 367 21.89 -3.64 -8.96
N ASP A 368 20.78 -2.90 -8.94
CA ASP A 368 20.17 -2.35 -10.14
C ASP A 368 20.81 -1.01 -10.48
N ILE A 369 21.83 -1.03 -11.32
CA ILE A 369 22.53 0.21 -11.75
C ILE A 369 21.75 1.01 -12.81
N VAL A 370 20.58 0.54 -13.25
CA VAL A 370 19.75 1.27 -14.22
C VAL A 370 18.97 2.39 -13.52
N ARG A 371 18.59 2.18 -12.26
CA ARG A 371 17.84 3.14 -11.44
C ARG A 371 18.76 3.91 -10.52
N GLN A 372 18.45 5.18 -10.28
CA GLN A 372 19.32 6.09 -9.52
C GLN A 372 19.61 5.58 -8.10
N LEU A 373 18.59 5.17 -7.34
CA LEU A 373 18.78 4.62 -6.00
C LEU A 373 19.65 3.34 -6.04
N GLY A 374 19.44 2.46 -7.01
CA GLY A 374 20.24 1.23 -7.12
C GLY A 374 21.68 1.50 -7.55
N ALA A 375 21.93 2.49 -8.41
CA ALA A 375 23.25 2.97 -8.75
C ALA A 375 23.95 3.63 -7.54
N LEU A 376 23.20 4.39 -6.73
CA LEU A 376 23.71 5.00 -5.50
C LEU A 376 24.11 3.94 -4.47
N ILE A 377 23.23 2.97 -4.22
CA ILE A 377 23.53 1.81 -3.36
C ILE A 377 24.75 1.07 -3.89
N SER A 378 24.83 0.80 -5.20
CA SER A 378 25.98 0.12 -5.80
C SER A 378 27.28 0.89 -5.60
N GLY A 379 27.24 2.22 -5.75
CA GLY A 379 28.39 3.08 -5.53
C GLY A 379 28.82 3.07 -4.07
N ALA A 380 27.86 3.18 -3.14
CA ALA A 380 28.09 3.28 -1.69
C ALA A 380 28.93 2.14 -1.13
N TYR A 381 28.87 0.96 -1.74
CA TYR A 381 29.55 -0.23 -1.25
C TYR A 381 30.71 -0.70 -2.14
N ASP A 382 30.91 -0.15 -3.35
CA ASP A 382 31.98 -0.58 -4.28
C ASP A 382 32.11 -2.11 -4.43
N GLY A 383 30.96 -2.81 -4.50
CA GLY A 383 30.90 -4.27 -4.59
C GLY A 383 31.08 -5.03 -3.27
N ALA A 384 31.25 -4.33 -2.15
CA ALA A 384 31.15 -4.91 -0.81
C ALA A 384 29.69 -5.28 -0.46
N THR A 385 29.53 -6.11 0.56
CA THR A 385 28.21 -6.45 1.09
C THR A 385 27.57 -5.21 1.72
N PRO A 386 26.34 -4.83 1.32
CA PRO A 386 25.65 -3.68 1.88
C PRO A 386 25.46 -3.81 3.39
N ALA A 387 25.44 -2.68 4.07
CA ALA A 387 25.01 -2.60 5.46
C ALA A 387 23.52 -2.99 5.57
N ALA A 388 23.08 -3.43 6.75
CA ALA A 388 21.67 -3.73 7.01
C ALA A 388 20.80 -2.48 6.86
N VAL A 389 21.29 -1.33 7.33
CA VAL A 389 20.63 -0.03 7.26
C VAL A 389 21.50 0.96 6.50
N LEU A 390 20.91 1.62 5.49
CA LEU A 390 21.50 2.75 4.78
C LEU A 390 20.69 4.01 5.09
N TYR A 391 21.39 5.09 5.43
CA TYR A 391 20.84 6.43 5.60
C TYR A 391 21.52 7.39 4.64
N ASP A 392 20.74 8.23 3.95
CA ASP A 392 21.26 9.16 2.95
C ASP A 392 22.05 10.33 3.54
N GLY A 393 21.85 10.67 4.82
CA GLY A 393 22.62 11.70 5.53
C GLY A 393 22.26 13.13 5.20
N LEU A 394 21.23 13.36 4.38
CA LEU A 394 20.94 14.69 3.87
C LEU A 394 20.44 15.61 5.00
N GLY A 395 21.10 16.77 5.16
CA GLY A 395 20.73 17.79 6.14
C GLY A 395 21.50 17.70 7.47
N GLU A 396 22.44 16.77 7.60
CA GLU A 396 23.36 16.70 8.74
C GLU A 396 24.34 17.89 8.76
N SER A 397 24.50 18.55 9.91
CA SER A 397 25.39 19.70 10.08
C SER A 397 26.88 19.34 10.09
N MET A 398 27.21 18.09 10.37
CA MET A 398 28.57 17.56 10.33
C MET A 398 28.58 16.15 9.76
N PHE A 399 29.52 15.89 8.84
CA PHE A 399 29.73 14.55 8.30
C PHE A 399 31.22 14.23 8.19
N ASN A 400 31.58 13.00 8.55
CA ASN A 400 32.92 12.48 8.35
C ASN A 400 32.87 11.00 7.95
N ALA A 401 33.30 10.70 6.72
CA ALA A 401 33.27 9.36 6.16
C ALA A 401 34.18 8.33 6.89
N ALA A 402 35.17 8.78 7.66
CA ALA A 402 36.14 7.92 8.34
C ALA A 402 35.95 7.83 9.85
N ASP A 403 35.21 8.76 10.47
CA ASP A 403 35.00 8.83 11.91
C ASP A 403 33.55 9.24 12.21
N GLY A 404 32.71 8.24 12.51
CA GLY A 404 31.30 8.47 12.84
C GLY A 404 31.07 9.33 14.08
N SER A 405 32.05 9.43 15.00
CA SER A 405 31.95 10.33 16.16
C SER A 405 32.00 11.81 15.77
N MET A 406 32.45 12.11 14.56
CA MET A 406 32.47 13.44 13.95
C MET A 406 31.31 13.68 12.98
N THR A 407 30.30 12.79 12.98
CA THR A 407 29.06 12.96 12.21
C THR A 407 27.92 13.37 13.15
N SER A 408 27.16 14.40 12.81
CA SER A 408 25.99 14.84 13.57
C SER A 408 24.84 13.82 13.49
N ASN A 409 23.79 14.03 14.28
CA ASN A 409 22.54 13.28 14.16
C ASN A 409 21.36 14.23 14.31
N ASP A 410 21.36 15.25 13.47
CA ASP A 410 20.35 16.31 13.51
C ASP A 410 18.97 15.75 13.14
N ALA A 411 18.93 14.69 12.33
CA ALA A 411 17.71 13.96 11.99
C ALA A 411 17.25 12.96 13.06
N ASN A 412 17.94 12.81 14.20
CA ASN A 412 17.61 11.84 15.26
C ASN A 412 17.40 10.41 14.75
N ILE A 413 18.28 9.93 13.87
CA ILE A 413 18.28 8.53 13.41
C ILE A 413 18.93 7.65 14.47
N CYS A 414 18.25 6.58 14.85
CA CYS A 414 18.77 5.60 15.78
C CYS A 414 18.75 4.20 15.19
N VAL A 415 19.88 3.51 15.25
CA VAL A 415 20.00 2.10 14.87
C VAL A 415 20.62 1.35 16.05
N GLY A 416 19.91 0.38 16.62
CA GLY A 416 20.21 -0.24 17.93
C GLY A 416 20.48 -1.75 17.86
N GLU A 417 20.79 -2.34 19.03
CA GLU A 417 21.43 -3.66 19.24
C GLU A 417 20.84 -4.86 18.43
N ASN A 418 21.72 -5.83 18.12
CA ASN A 418 21.61 -7.06 17.30
C ASN A 418 22.43 -7.09 15.98
N ASN A 419 23.64 -6.50 15.97
CA ASN A 419 24.59 -6.58 14.84
C ASN A 419 24.10 -6.00 13.50
N ALA A 420 23.05 -5.16 13.50
CA ALA A 420 22.68 -4.44 12.29
C ALA A 420 23.83 -3.48 11.91
N THR A 421 24.45 -3.73 10.76
CA THR A 421 25.44 -2.81 10.19
C THR A 421 24.72 -1.57 9.67
N PHE A 422 25.33 -0.40 9.88
CA PHE A 422 24.76 0.89 9.51
C PHE A 422 25.73 1.66 8.62
N VAL A 423 25.18 2.38 7.64
CA VAL A 423 25.94 3.28 6.79
C VAL A 423 25.21 4.62 6.63
N ASN A 424 25.92 5.73 6.85
CA ASN A 424 25.50 7.06 6.46
C ASN A 424 26.33 7.48 5.23
N ILE A 425 25.68 7.73 4.10
CA ILE A 425 26.38 8.04 2.85
C ILE A 425 26.58 9.53 2.59
N ASP A 426 25.84 10.45 3.20
CA ASP A 426 25.84 11.91 2.94
C ASP A 426 26.53 12.32 1.63
N VAL A 427 25.84 12.05 0.52
CA VAL A 427 26.40 12.21 -0.83
C VAL A 427 26.76 13.68 -1.09
N GLU A 428 26.00 14.61 -0.52
CA GLU A 428 26.21 16.04 -0.67
C GLU A 428 27.55 16.46 -0.07
N SER A 429 27.80 16.10 1.19
CA SER A 429 29.07 16.39 1.86
C SER A 429 30.26 15.72 1.17
N GLN A 430 30.08 14.48 0.68
CA GLN A 430 31.14 13.77 -0.06
C GLN A 430 31.44 14.40 -1.43
N ALA A 431 30.43 14.90 -2.14
CA ALA A 431 30.61 15.58 -3.42
C ALA A 431 31.33 16.94 -3.28
N ALA A 432 31.21 17.58 -2.12
CA ALA A 432 31.92 18.82 -1.79
C ALA A 432 33.40 18.59 -1.41
N ALA A 433 33.81 17.33 -1.15
CA ALA A 433 35.18 16.99 -0.80
C ALA A 433 36.16 17.12 -1.98
N PRO A 434 37.47 17.27 -1.74
CA PRO A 434 38.47 17.42 -2.80
C PRO A 434 38.44 16.24 -3.80
N PRO A 435 38.74 16.47 -5.10
CA PRO A 435 38.53 15.52 -6.21
C PRO A 435 39.38 14.22 -6.17
N PHE A 436 40.12 13.98 -5.11
CA PHE A 436 40.92 12.77 -4.89
C PHE A 436 40.54 12.00 -3.61
N ALA A 437 39.53 12.45 -2.87
CA ALA A 437 38.93 11.63 -1.82
C ALA A 437 38.17 10.49 -2.51
N PRO A 438 38.38 9.22 -2.10
CA PRO A 438 37.51 8.15 -2.56
C PRO A 438 36.09 8.47 -2.10
N ILE A 439 35.23 8.83 -3.06
CA ILE A 439 33.79 8.91 -2.85
C ILE A 439 33.37 7.46 -2.60
N LEU A 440 32.75 7.17 -1.46
CA LEU A 440 32.10 5.88 -1.14
C LEU A 440 33.00 4.79 -0.53
N TYR A 441 33.81 5.12 0.49
CA TYR A 441 34.35 4.07 1.38
C TYR A 441 33.86 4.28 2.82
N LEU A 442 32.91 3.45 3.24
CA LEU A 442 32.38 3.43 4.60
C LEU A 442 32.85 2.12 5.26
N GLN A 443 34.04 2.16 5.86
CA GLN A 443 34.38 1.21 6.92
C GLN A 443 34.06 1.89 8.26
N SER A 444 33.22 1.26 9.08
CA SER A 444 33.81 0.54 10.20
C SER A 444 32.79 -0.37 10.87
N ASP A 445 33.30 -1.50 11.32
CA ASP A 445 32.64 -2.45 12.22
C ASP A 445 32.41 -1.85 13.64
N GLU A 446 32.62 -0.53 13.83
CA GLU A 446 32.56 0.21 15.10
C GLU A 446 31.78 1.54 15.00
N LEU A 447 30.92 1.72 13.99
CA LEU A 447 29.93 2.81 14.02
C LEU A 447 28.84 2.45 15.03
N PHE A 448 29.11 2.70 16.32
CA PHE A 448 28.11 2.71 17.37
C PHE A 448 27.08 3.78 17.04
N ALA A 449 26.09 3.37 16.24
CA ALA A 449 24.88 4.08 15.95
C ALA A 449 24.26 4.59 17.26
N TYR A 450 23.59 5.75 17.16
CA TYR A 450 23.25 6.74 18.19
C TYR A 450 22.48 6.28 19.46
N GLY A 451 22.49 4.99 19.81
CA GLY A 451 22.05 4.44 21.08
C GLY A 451 20.55 4.58 21.28
N CYS A 452 19.77 3.55 20.96
CA CYS A 452 18.30 3.64 21.02
C CYS A 452 17.72 3.65 22.44
N THR A 453 18.60 3.72 23.44
CA THR A 453 18.26 3.89 24.85
C THR A 453 17.89 5.33 25.21
N SER A 454 18.34 6.34 24.45
CA SER A 454 18.04 7.76 24.72
C SER A 454 16.89 8.33 23.89
N PHE A 455 16.42 7.61 22.87
CA PHE A 455 15.40 8.11 21.95
C PHE A 455 14.46 6.99 21.53
N THR A 456 13.18 7.13 21.88
CA THR A 456 12.08 6.36 21.30
C THR A 456 10.96 7.37 21.09
N PRO A 457 10.55 7.65 19.83
CA PRO A 457 9.40 8.49 19.57
C PRO A 457 8.21 7.97 20.38
N ALA A 458 7.54 8.85 21.12
CA ALA A 458 6.30 8.49 21.77
C ALA A 458 5.22 8.41 20.68
N LEU A 459 5.09 7.22 20.07
CA LEU A 459 4.02 6.99 19.11
C LEU A 459 2.68 7.16 19.80
N VAL A 460 1.74 7.80 19.11
CA VAL A 460 0.35 7.81 19.51
C VAL A 460 -0.22 6.41 19.22
N PRO A 461 -0.72 5.67 20.23
CA PRO A 461 -1.33 4.37 19.99
C PRO A 461 -2.50 4.49 19.01
N VAL A 462 -2.60 3.54 18.08
CA VAL A 462 -3.74 3.45 17.18
C VAL A 462 -4.83 2.62 17.86
N GLU A 463 -5.91 3.28 18.27
CA GLU A 463 -7.16 2.62 18.69
C GLU A 463 -8.20 2.86 17.59
N LEU A 464 -8.75 1.78 17.04
CA LEU A 464 -9.79 1.78 16.00
C LEU A 464 -11.17 1.52 16.59
#